data_AF-A0A1G7RRV1-F1
#
_entry.id   AF-A0A1G7RRV1-F1
#
_cell.length_a   1.000
_cell.length_b   1.000
_cell.length_c   1.000
_cell.angle_alpha   90.00
_cell.angle_beta   90.00
_cell.angle_gamma   90.00
#
_symmetry.space_group_name_H-M   'P 1'
#
loop_
_entity.id
_entity.type
_entity.pdbx_description
1 polymer ?
#
loop_
_entity_poly.entity_id
_entity_poly.type
_entity_poly.pdbx_seq_one_letter_code
_entity_poly.pdbx_strand_id
1 'polypeptide(L)'
;MERQELDDAIYKKILMSAELILEKEAIRSALIIDALHWLDEIIENEDLNRVTDIHIYEEGFSSTEKKLKNTILHMITSIIADKYTDDNLMYLEEIILFEDNFKSDLSFDYYLKIGGYHTKFLNRILTFTENNINSFTKNKLNATAFYMMKVYGMSSRNKKLFNTANTLHQEKYPSAKNQSTPKVTQKIIKSKPKQWWKFW
;
A
#
# COMPACT_ATOMS: atom_id res chain seq x y z
N MET A 1 -4.30 -13.07 9.98
CA MET A 1 -2.99 -13.54 9.57
C MET A 1 -2.14 -13.65 10.81
N GLU A 2 -1.62 -14.84 11.07
CA GLU A 2 -0.80 -15.12 12.25
C GLU A 2 0.67 -15.24 11.85
N ARG A 3 1.59 -14.94 12.77
CA ARG A 3 3.03 -15.02 12.50
C ARG A 3 3.46 -16.41 12.04
N GLN A 4 2.79 -17.45 12.51
CA GLN A 4 3.06 -18.86 12.19
C GLN A 4 2.75 -19.23 10.74
N GLU A 5 1.99 -18.40 10.02
CA GLU A 5 1.67 -18.59 8.60
C GLU A 5 2.79 -18.09 7.68
N LEU A 6 3.78 -17.36 8.22
CA LEU A 6 4.91 -16.82 7.46
C LEU A 6 6.06 -17.83 7.38
N ASP A 7 6.85 -17.71 6.31
CA ASP A 7 8.13 -18.38 6.21
C ASP A 7 9.12 -17.80 7.24
N ASP A 8 9.47 -18.61 8.25
CA ASP A 8 10.33 -18.21 9.34
C ASP A 8 11.75 -17.86 8.90
N ALA A 9 12.27 -18.55 7.87
CA ALA A 9 13.64 -18.33 7.40
C ALA A 9 13.73 -16.99 6.66
N ILE A 10 12.80 -16.73 5.73
CA ILE A 10 12.74 -15.48 4.98
C ILE A 10 12.49 -14.31 5.94
N TYR A 11 11.52 -14.46 6.85
CA TYR A 11 11.20 -13.40 7.82
C TYR A 11 12.39 -13.07 8.72
N LYS A 12 13.13 -14.08 9.20
CA LYS A 12 14.31 -13.86 10.02
C LYS A 12 15.40 -13.10 9.25
N LYS A 13 15.66 -13.45 7.99
CA LYS A 13 16.63 -12.73 7.14
C LYS A 13 16.22 -11.26 6.97
N ILE A 14 14.95 -11.00 6.65
CA ILE A 14 14.39 -9.65 6.53
C ILE A 14 14.54 -8.85 7.83
N LEU A 15 14.21 -9.46 8.96
CA LEU A 15 14.32 -8.83 10.27
C LEU A 15 15.77 -8.44 10.58
N MET A 16 16.71 -9.39 10.40
CA MET A 16 18.14 -9.15 10.65
C MET A 16 18.72 -8.08 9.71
N SER A 17 18.33 -8.09 8.42
CA SER A 17 18.72 -7.03 7.49
C SER A 17 18.20 -5.66 7.93
N ALA A 18 16.94 -5.58 8.36
CA ALA A 18 16.34 -4.32 8.81
C ALA A 18 16.99 -3.80 10.11
N GLU A 19 17.32 -4.67 11.05
CA GLU A 19 18.03 -4.32 12.28
C GLU A 19 19.42 -3.73 11.98
N LEU A 20 20.19 -4.35 11.08
CA LEU A 20 21.50 -3.86 10.67
C LEU A 20 21.42 -2.51 9.92
N ILE A 21 20.40 -2.32 9.08
CA ILE A 21 20.16 -1.04 8.39
C ILE A 21 19.87 0.05 9.41
N LEU A 22 19.00 -0.23 10.40
CA LEU A 22 18.71 0.72 11.48
C LEU A 22 19.92 1.02 12.35
N GLU A 23 20.73 0.00 12.68
CA GLU A 23 21.96 0.19 13.43
C GLU A 23 22.92 1.10 12.66
N LYS A 24 23.02 0.97 11.33
CA LYS A 24 23.82 1.86 10.48
C LYS A 24 23.35 3.31 10.52
N GLU A 25 22.05 3.55 10.55
CA GLU A 25 21.49 4.90 10.69
C GLU A 25 21.84 5.52 12.04
N ALA A 26 21.87 4.71 13.11
CA ALA A 26 22.25 5.15 14.45
C ALA A 26 23.78 5.27 14.65
N ILE A 27 24.54 4.35 14.06
CA ILE A 27 25.98 4.17 14.23
C ILE A 27 26.61 4.06 12.84
N ARG A 28 27.20 5.17 12.37
CA ARG A 28 27.78 5.29 11.01
C ARG A 28 28.85 4.24 10.67
N SER A 29 29.39 3.50 11.64
CA SER A 29 30.42 2.47 11.42
C SER A 29 29.87 1.06 11.16
N ALA A 30 28.57 0.79 11.32
CA ALA A 30 28.02 -0.54 11.05
C ALA A 30 28.21 -0.96 9.58
N LEU A 31 28.42 -2.25 9.31
CA LEU A 31 28.60 -2.75 7.94
C LEU A 31 27.24 -3.22 7.41
N ILE A 32 26.75 -2.55 6.36
CA ILE A 32 25.46 -2.88 5.73
C ILE A 32 25.58 -4.04 4.71
N ILE A 33 26.79 -4.52 4.48
CA ILE A 33 27.09 -5.53 3.45
C ILE A 33 26.34 -6.83 3.74
N ASP A 34 26.33 -7.28 4.99
CA ASP A 34 25.63 -8.51 5.38
C ASP A 34 24.11 -8.36 5.20
N ALA A 35 23.57 -7.18 5.51
CA ALA A 35 22.15 -6.89 5.29
C ALA A 35 21.78 -6.96 3.80
N LEU A 36 22.61 -6.38 2.93
CA LEU A 36 22.40 -6.44 1.47
C LEU A 36 22.57 -7.86 0.94
N HIS A 37 23.57 -8.60 1.42
CA HIS A 37 23.79 -9.98 1.02
C HIS A 37 22.59 -10.89 1.31
N TRP A 38 21.98 -10.78 2.49
CA TRP A 38 20.76 -11.54 2.80
C TRP A 38 19.56 -11.13 1.94
N LEU A 39 19.46 -9.86 1.54
CA LEU A 39 18.41 -9.42 0.61
C LEU A 39 18.61 -9.99 -0.79
N ASP A 40 19.85 -10.00 -1.27
CA ASP A 40 20.20 -10.62 -2.54
C ASP A 40 19.92 -12.13 -2.52
N GLU A 41 20.25 -12.82 -1.42
CA GLU A 41 19.90 -14.23 -1.25
C GLU A 41 18.39 -14.48 -1.36
N ILE A 42 17.57 -13.63 -0.73
CA ILE A 42 16.10 -13.72 -0.80
C ILE A 42 15.63 -13.53 -2.25
N ILE A 43 16.16 -12.50 -2.91
CA ILE A 43 15.82 -12.14 -4.29
C ILE A 43 16.13 -13.29 -5.25
N GLU A 44 17.27 -13.95 -5.08
CA GLU A 44 17.77 -14.94 -6.04
C GLU A 44 17.21 -16.34 -5.81
N ASN A 45 16.90 -16.70 -4.56
CA ASN A 45 16.68 -18.10 -4.18
C ASN A 45 15.32 -18.40 -3.55
N GLU A 46 14.54 -17.39 -3.16
CA GLU A 46 13.32 -17.59 -2.37
C GLU A 46 12.04 -17.25 -3.15
N ASP A 47 10.90 -17.74 -2.67
CA ASP A 47 9.57 -17.36 -3.18
C ASP A 47 9.18 -15.96 -2.71
N LEU A 48 9.23 -14.97 -3.62
CA LEU A 48 8.90 -13.58 -3.32
C LEU A 48 7.42 -13.34 -2.96
N ASN A 49 6.52 -14.31 -3.20
CA ASN A 49 5.16 -14.24 -2.66
C ASN A 49 5.17 -14.35 -1.13
N ARG A 50 6.13 -15.07 -0.54
CA ARG A 50 6.32 -15.11 0.92
C ARG A 50 6.79 -13.77 1.46
N VAL A 51 7.61 -13.04 0.71
CA VAL A 51 8.00 -11.67 1.06
C VAL A 51 6.81 -10.72 1.04
N THR A 52 5.89 -10.90 0.08
CA THR A 52 4.63 -10.17 0.03
C THR A 52 3.77 -10.43 1.27
N ASP A 53 3.62 -11.69 1.67
CA ASP A 53 2.91 -12.08 2.89
C ASP A 53 3.54 -11.42 4.14
N ILE A 54 4.87 -11.37 4.21
CA ILE A 54 5.61 -10.69 5.30
C ILE A 54 5.33 -9.19 5.32
N HIS A 55 5.34 -8.52 4.17
CA HIS A 55 5.01 -7.09 4.11
C HIS A 55 3.60 -6.82 4.64
N ILE A 56 2.61 -7.60 4.21
CA ILE A 56 1.22 -7.46 4.63
C ILE A 56 1.08 -7.72 6.14
N TYR A 57 1.76 -8.75 6.65
CA TYR A 57 1.81 -9.05 8.08
C TYR A 57 2.39 -7.88 8.89
N GLU A 58 3.54 -7.34 8.48
CA GLU A 58 4.20 -6.24 9.19
C GLU A 58 3.36 -4.96 9.25
N GLU A 59 2.71 -4.61 8.13
CA GLU A 59 1.86 -3.42 8.04
C GLU A 59 0.64 -3.55 8.97
N GLY A 60 -0.04 -4.69 8.96
CA GLY A 60 -1.38 -4.82 9.55
C GLY A 60 -1.51 -5.58 10.86
N PHE A 61 -0.61 -6.53 11.14
CA PHE A 61 -0.82 -7.57 12.16
C PHE A 61 0.30 -7.64 13.20
N SER A 62 1.50 -7.24 12.80
CA SER A 62 2.70 -7.22 13.63
C SER A 62 2.67 -6.19 14.77
N SER A 63 3.20 -6.59 15.93
CA SER A 63 3.51 -5.71 17.06
C SER A 63 4.96 -5.18 17.05
N THR A 64 5.70 -5.35 15.94
CA THR A 64 7.06 -4.84 15.76
C THR A 64 7.13 -3.34 16.03
N GLU A 65 8.21 -2.90 16.67
CA GLU A 65 8.48 -1.49 16.95
C GLU A 65 8.43 -0.64 15.67
N LYS A 66 7.91 0.58 15.77
CA LYS A 66 7.56 1.42 14.61
C LYS A 66 8.72 1.68 13.66
N LYS A 67 9.93 2.00 14.16
CA LYS A 67 11.08 2.26 13.28
C LYS A 67 11.52 1.00 12.55
N LEU A 68 11.59 -0.11 13.27
CA LEU A 68 11.93 -1.41 12.68
C LEU A 68 10.92 -1.85 11.62
N LYS A 69 9.63 -1.75 11.95
CA LYS A 69 8.53 -1.99 11.00
C LYS A 69 8.68 -1.13 9.73
N ASN A 70 8.87 0.17 9.88
CA ASN A 70 9.02 1.07 8.73
C ASN A 70 10.23 0.70 7.86
N THR A 71 11.32 0.25 8.48
CA THR A 71 12.53 -0.19 7.77
C THR A 71 12.25 -1.47 6.98
N ILE A 72 11.59 -2.45 7.60
CA ILE A 72 11.17 -3.69 6.92
C ILE A 72 10.29 -3.36 5.71
N LEU A 73 9.23 -2.57 5.90
CA LEU A 73 8.29 -2.21 4.84
C LEU A 73 8.97 -1.46 3.69
N HIS A 74 9.84 -0.49 4.03
CA HIS A 74 10.58 0.27 3.03
C HIS A 74 11.54 -0.64 2.24
N MET A 75 12.32 -1.47 2.93
CA MET A 75 13.28 -2.38 2.31
C MET A 75 12.62 -3.38 1.37
N ILE A 76 11.51 -4.00 1.80
CA ILE A 76 10.74 -4.91 0.94
C ILE A 76 10.23 -4.15 -0.29
N THR A 77 9.66 -2.96 -0.11
CA THR A 77 9.06 -2.19 -1.22
C THR A 77 10.12 -1.65 -2.17
N SER A 78 11.23 -1.10 -1.68
CA SER A 78 12.20 -0.36 -2.50
C SER A 78 13.27 -1.26 -3.12
N ILE A 79 13.61 -2.39 -2.47
CA ILE A 79 14.67 -3.30 -2.92
C ILE A 79 14.07 -4.57 -3.49
N ILE A 80 13.37 -5.36 -2.68
CA ILE A 80 12.91 -6.70 -3.09
C ILE A 80 11.83 -6.59 -4.17
N ALA A 81 10.87 -5.67 -4.02
CA ALA A 81 9.78 -5.54 -4.99
C ALA A 81 10.23 -5.06 -6.38
N ASP A 82 11.45 -4.50 -6.53
CA ASP A 82 12.00 -4.27 -7.87
C ASP A 82 12.15 -5.58 -8.64
N LYS A 83 12.35 -6.70 -7.96
CA LYS A 83 12.59 -8.01 -8.58
C LYS A 83 11.31 -8.82 -8.79
N TYR A 84 10.15 -8.23 -8.49
CA TYR A 84 8.88 -8.91 -8.73
C TYR A 84 8.66 -9.17 -10.21
N THR A 85 8.14 -10.36 -10.47
CA THR A 85 7.69 -10.81 -11.78
C THR A 85 6.19 -10.59 -11.93
N ASP A 86 5.66 -10.89 -13.12
CA ASP A 86 4.21 -10.86 -13.36
C ASP A 86 3.46 -11.82 -12.43
N ASP A 87 4.03 -12.98 -12.09
CA ASP A 87 3.43 -13.96 -11.18
C ASP A 87 3.28 -13.39 -9.76
N ASN A 88 4.27 -12.61 -9.30
CA ASN A 88 4.19 -11.97 -7.98
C ASN A 88 3.11 -10.87 -7.94
N LEU A 89 2.96 -10.14 -9.04
CA LEU A 89 1.90 -9.15 -9.15
C LEU A 89 0.52 -9.79 -9.29
N MET A 90 0.41 -10.92 -10.01
CA MET A 90 -0.82 -11.71 -10.06
C MET A 90 -1.22 -12.21 -8.68
N TYR A 91 -0.27 -12.72 -7.90
CA TYR A 91 -0.52 -13.16 -6.54
C TYR A 91 -1.11 -12.03 -5.66
N LEU A 92 -0.55 -10.82 -5.74
CA LEU A 92 -1.12 -9.65 -5.07
C LEU A 92 -2.54 -9.31 -5.55
N GLU A 93 -2.75 -9.31 -6.88
CA GLU A 93 -4.05 -9.04 -7.50
C GLU A 93 -5.12 -10.04 -7.05
N GLU A 94 -4.77 -11.32 -6.92
CA GLU A 94 -5.67 -12.36 -6.39
C GLU A 94 -6.07 -12.09 -4.95
N ILE A 95 -5.12 -11.75 -4.07
CA ILE A 95 -5.44 -11.37 -2.68
C ILE A 95 -6.38 -10.16 -2.66
N ILE A 96 -6.13 -9.15 -3.50
CA ILE A 96 -6.95 -7.92 -3.56
C ILE A 96 -8.39 -8.19 -4.00
N LEU A 97 -8.60 -9.18 -4.87
CA LEU A 97 -9.92 -9.48 -5.43
C LEU A 97 -10.71 -10.49 -4.61
N PHE A 98 -10.06 -11.52 -4.08
CA PHE A 98 -10.75 -12.68 -3.53
C PHE A 98 -10.76 -12.74 -1.99
N GLU A 99 -9.94 -11.95 -1.31
CA GLU A 99 -10.06 -11.74 0.13
C GLU A 99 -11.02 -10.57 0.40
N ASP A 100 -12.06 -10.77 1.21
CA ASP A 100 -12.99 -9.69 1.63
C ASP A 100 -12.74 -9.27 3.09
N ASN A 101 -11.48 -8.95 3.38
CA ASN A 101 -11.03 -8.63 4.73
C ASN A 101 -9.95 -7.53 4.73
N PHE A 102 -9.49 -7.18 5.92
CA PHE A 102 -8.43 -6.19 6.12
C PHE A 102 -7.12 -6.51 5.35
N LYS A 103 -6.79 -7.79 5.14
CA LYS A 103 -5.62 -8.22 4.34
C LYS A 103 -5.73 -7.70 2.90
N SER A 104 -6.92 -7.73 2.33
CA SER A 104 -7.21 -7.26 0.98
C SER A 104 -6.95 -5.76 0.79
N ASP A 105 -7.36 -4.96 1.77
CA ASP A 105 -7.12 -3.51 1.77
C ASP A 105 -5.63 -3.19 1.88
N LEU A 106 -4.90 -3.89 2.76
CA LEU A 106 -3.45 -3.74 2.93
C LEU A 106 -2.68 -4.16 1.67
N SER A 107 -3.10 -5.25 1.04
CA SER A 107 -2.48 -5.74 -0.20
C SER A 107 -2.65 -4.74 -1.34
N PHE A 108 -3.82 -4.08 -1.42
CA PHE A 108 -4.05 -3.04 -2.41
C PHE A 108 -3.20 -1.79 -2.16
N ASP A 109 -3.06 -1.35 -0.91
CA ASP A 109 -2.16 -0.24 -0.57
C ASP A 109 -0.70 -0.59 -0.93
N TYR A 110 -0.24 -1.80 -0.59
CA TYR A 110 1.10 -2.26 -0.96
C TYR A 110 1.30 -2.31 -2.48
N TYR A 111 0.32 -2.84 -3.22
CA TYR A 111 0.33 -2.87 -4.69
C TYR A 111 0.45 -1.45 -5.29
N LEU A 112 -0.21 -0.45 -4.70
CA LEU A 112 -0.02 0.96 -5.07
C LEU A 112 1.37 1.50 -4.68
N LYS A 113 1.91 1.15 -3.51
CA LYS A 113 3.28 1.53 -3.10
C LYS A 113 4.30 1.04 -4.12
N ILE A 114 4.20 -0.21 -4.58
CA ILE A 114 5.08 -0.78 -5.61
C ILE A 114 5.10 0.10 -6.87
N GLY A 115 3.95 0.54 -7.37
CA GLY A 115 3.88 1.42 -8.55
C GLY A 115 4.50 2.80 -8.35
N GLY A 116 4.62 3.25 -7.10
CA GLY A 116 5.26 4.52 -6.74
C GLY A 116 6.78 4.41 -6.69
N TYR A 117 7.31 3.28 -6.23
CA TYR A 117 8.75 3.01 -6.21
C TYR A 117 9.28 2.55 -7.57
N HIS A 118 8.52 1.69 -8.25
CA HIS A 118 8.97 0.96 -9.44
C HIS A 118 8.04 1.25 -10.61
N THR A 119 8.34 2.31 -11.34
CA THR A 119 7.48 2.85 -12.41
C THR A 119 7.21 1.85 -13.54
N LYS A 120 8.05 0.81 -13.71
CA LYS A 120 7.83 -0.27 -14.67
C LYS A 120 6.52 -1.04 -14.43
N PHE A 121 6.05 -1.11 -13.18
CA PHE A 121 4.79 -1.78 -12.83
C PHE A 121 3.58 -0.84 -12.86
N LEU A 122 3.80 0.47 -12.92
CA LEU A 122 2.74 1.48 -12.77
C LEU A 122 1.60 1.29 -13.78
N ASN A 123 1.91 0.99 -15.04
CA ASN A 123 0.87 0.80 -16.06
C ASN A 123 -0.04 -0.40 -15.74
N ARG A 124 0.53 -1.51 -15.27
CA ARG A 124 -0.24 -2.69 -14.85
C ARG A 124 -1.14 -2.36 -13.66
N ILE A 125 -0.58 -1.70 -12.65
CA ILE A 125 -1.28 -1.29 -11.44
C ILE A 125 -2.46 -0.35 -11.76
N LEU A 126 -2.24 0.65 -12.62
CA LEU A 126 -3.31 1.56 -13.04
C LEU A 126 -4.41 0.82 -13.82
N THR A 127 -4.03 -0.11 -14.69
CA THR A 127 -4.99 -0.90 -15.48
C THR A 127 -5.82 -1.82 -14.60
N PHE A 128 -5.19 -2.53 -13.65
CA PHE A 128 -5.88 -3.32 -12.65
C PHE A 128 -6.85 -2.47 -11.82
N THR A 129 -6.40 -1.29 -11.38
CA THR A 129 -7.21 -0.33 -10.63
C THR A 129 -8.44 0.10 -11.44
N GLU A 130 -8.25 0.50 -12.70
CA GLU A 130 -9.34 0.92 -13.60
C GLU A 130 -10.39 -0.17 -13.79
N ASN A 131 -9.94 -1.41 -14.00
CA ASN A 131 -10.83 -2.53 -14.26
C ASN A 131 -11.66 -2.94 -13.04
N ASN A 132 -11.15 -2.70 -11.83
CA ASN A 132 -11.75 -3.21 -10.59
C ASN A 132 -12.29 -2.11 -9.67
N ILE A 133 -12.11 -0.82 -9.97
CA ILE A 133 -12.50 0.29 -9.08
C ILE A 133 -13.97 0.24 -8.62
N ASN A 134 -14.85 -0.31 -9.45
CA ASN A 134 -16.27 -0.43 -9.13
C ASN A 134 -16.56 -1.44 -8.01
N SER A 135 -15.68 -2.41 -7.74
CA SER A 135 -15.84 -3.37 -6.62
C SER A 135 -15.13 -2.91 -5.34
N PHE A 136 -14.33 -1.85 -5.41
CA PHE A 136 -13.49 -1.45 -4.28
C PHE A 136 -14.27 -1.04 -3.03
N THR A 137 -13.70 -1.43 -1.89
CA THR A 137 -14.08 -1.01 -0.54
C THR A 137 -13.84 0.48 -0.35
N LYS A 138 -14.37 1.03 0.74
CA LYS A 138 -14.11 2.42 1.15
C LYS A 138 -12.60 2.73 1.24
N ASN A 139 -11.83 1.80 1.81
CA ASN A 139 -10.38 1.99 2.00
C ASN A 139 -9.63 1.97 0.68
N LYS A 140 -9.94 1.02 -0.21
CA LYS A 140 -9.33 0.96 -1.56
C LYS A 140 -9.66 2.18 -2.41
N LEU A 141 -10.88 2.72 -2.31
CA LEU A 141 -11.25 3.98 -2.97
C LEU A 141 -10.45 5.18 -2.42
N ASN A 142 -10.28 5.26 -1.10
CA ASN A 142 -9.48 6.31 -0.47
C ASN A 142 -8.00 6.21 -0.83
N ALA A 143 -7.43 5.00 -0.82
CA ALA A 143 -6.07 4.74 -1.27
C ALA A 143 -5.91 5.17 -2.73
N THR A 144 -6.80 4.72 -3.63
CA THR A 144 -6.80 5.14 -5.04
C THR A 144 -6.75 6.67 -5.17
N ALA A 145 -7.66 7.38 -4.50
CA ALA A 145 -7.70 8.83 -4.55
C ALA A 145 -6.40 9.48 -4.04
N PHE A 146 -5.85 8.97 -2.93
CA PHE A 146 -4.59 9.46 -2.37
C PHE A 146 -3.41 9.27 -3.34
N TYR A 147 -3.19 8.07 -3.86
CA TYR A 147 -2.05 7.78 -4.72
C TYR A 147 -2.12 8.53 -6.05
N MET A 148 -3.29 8.59 -6.69
CA MET A 148 -3.45 9.37 -7.93
C MET A 148 -3.14 10.86 -7.72
N MET A 149 -3.53 11.42 -6.57
CA MET A 149 -3.35 12.84 -6.28
C MET A 149 -1.95 13.19 -5.77
N LYS A 150 -1.34 12.32 -4.96
CA LYS A 150 -0.15 12.64 -4.16
C LYS A 150 1.11 11.91 -4.58
N VAL A 151 0.99 10.71 -5.15
CA VAL A 151 2.14 9.86 -5.43
C VAL A 151 2.44 9.82 -6.93
N TYR A 152 1.44 9.51 -7.76
CA TYR A 152 1.65 9.33 -9.21
C TYR A 152 1.53 10.62 -10.03
N GLY A 153 1.08 11.70 -9.42
CA GLY A 153 0.83 12.99 -10.08
C GLY A 153 -0.43 13.00 -10.96
N MET A 154 -0.95 14.20 -11.23
CA MET A 154 -2.24 14.42 -11.90
C MET A 154 -2.15 14.42 -13.43
N SER A 155 -1.72 13.29 -14.01
CA SER A 155 -1.93 13.04 -15.44
C SER A 155 -3.43 12.98 -15.78
N SER A 156 -3.79 13.05 -17.06
CA SER A 156 -5.20 12.93 -17.49
C SER A 156 -5.83 11.61 -16.99
N ARG A 157 -5.10 10.51 -17.09
CA ARG A 157 -5.50 9.18 -16.61
C ARG A 157 -5.71 9.16 -15.10
N ASN A 158 -4.73 9.63 -14.34
CA ASN A 158 -4.78 9.64 -12.87
C ASN A 158 -5.87 10.57 -12.33
N LYS A 159 -6.08 11.72 -12.99
CA LYS A 159 -7.19 12.64 -12.66
C LYS A 159 -8.55 11.98 -12.90
N LYS A 160 -8.71 11.20 -13.97
CA LYS A 160 -9.94 10.43 -14.22
C LYS A 160 -10.17 9.42 -13.10
N LEU A 161 -9.17 8.61 -12.78
CA LEU A 161 -9.22 7.64 -11.68
C LEU A 161 -9.54 8.27 -10.32
N PHE A 162 -8.88 9.38 -9.98
CA PHE A 162 -9.16 10.15 -8.77
C PHE A 162 -10.62 10.61 -8.71
N ASN A 163 -11.14 11.17 -9.79
CA ASN A 163 -12.53 11.62 -9.86
C ASN A 163 -13.49 10.44 -9.73
N THR A 164 -13.24 9.33 -10.44
CA THR A 164 -14.04 8.11 -10.34
C THR A 164 -14.05 7.56 -8.91
N ALA A 165 -12.90 7.48 -8.24
CA ALA A 165 -12.80 7.04 -6.86
C ALA A 165 -13.63 7.92 -5.91
N ASN A 166 -13.54 9.25 -6.06
CA ASN A 166 -14.30 10.19 -5.24
C ASN A 166 -15.81 10.07 -5.46
N THR A 167 -16.25 9.96 -6.72
CA THR A 167 -17.67 9.78 -7.05
C THR A 167 -18.21 8.49 -6.42
N LEU A 168 -17.54 7.36 -6.65
CA LEU A 168 -17.95 6.07 -6.09
C LEU A 168 -17.94 6.09 -4.56
N HIS A 169 -16.96 6.74 -3.92
CA HIS A 169 -16.93 6.86 -2.47
C HIS A 169 -18.14 7.64 -1.96
N GLN A 170 -18.53 8.74 -2.61
CA GLN A 170 -19.71 9.52 -2.21
C GLN A 170 -21.02 8.77 -2.38
N GLU A 171 -21.13 7.98 -3.47
CA GLU A 171 -22.32 7.20 -3.78
C GLU A 171 -22.51 6.00 -2.83
N LYS A 172 -21.43 5.23 -2.60
CA LYS A 172 -21.47 4.03 -1.75
C LYS A 172 -21.43 4.32 -0.26
N TYR A 173 -20.74 5.39 0.14
CA TYR A 173 -20.48 5.74 1.54
C TYR A 173 -20.84 7.21 1.81
N PRO A 174 -22.13 7.58 1.62
CA PRO A 174 -22.58 8.95 1.84
C PRO A 174 -22.30 9.36 3.29
N SER A 175 -21.70 10.53 3.47
CA SER A 175 -21.55 11.13 4.79
C SER A 175 -22.94 11.34 5.40
N ALA A 176 -23.13 11.07 6.70
CA ALA A 176 -24.41 11.23 7.39
C ALA A 176 -25.06 12.63 7.23
N LYS A 177 -24.29 13.66 6.85
CA LYS A 177 -24.79 15.00 6.49
C LYS A 177 -25.60 15.06 5.19
N ASN A 178 -25.54 14.02 4.35
CA ASN A 178 -26.27 13.92 3.09
C ASN A 178 -27.52 13.04 3.20
N GLN A 179 -27.82 12.50 4.39
CA GLN A 179 -29.14 11.96 4.67
C GLN A 179 -30.11 13.14 4.82
N SER A 180 -31.04 13.22 3.88
CA SER A 180 -32.06 14.25 3.71
C SER A 180 -32.66 14.73 5.03
N THR A 181 -32.25 15.91 5.47
CA THR A 181 -33.11 16.78 6.27
C THR A 181 -34.11 17.45 5.31
N PRO A 182 -35.40 17.57 5.63
CA PRO A 182 -36.36 18.24 4.75
C PRO A 182 -35.87 19.65 4.43
N LYS A 183 -35.98 20.05 3.16
CA LYS A 183 -35.56 21.38 2.67
C LYS A 183 -36.16 22.49 3.54
N VAL A 184 -35.35 23.05 4.43
CA VAL A 184 -35.58 24.38 4.99
C VAL A 184 -34.57 25.32 4.35
N THR A 185 -35.11 26.20 3.52
CA THR A 185 -34.42 27.24 2.77
C THR A 185 -33.71 28.20 3.72
N GLN A 186 -32.40 28.06 3.94
CA GLN A 186 -31.62 29.13 4.58
C GLN A 186 -30.25 29.36 3.92
N LYS A 187 -30.18 30.55 3.32
CA LYS A 187 -29.05 31.43 2.99
C LYS A 187 -27.67 30.80 2.74
N ILE A 188 -27.22 30.99 1.51
CA ILE A 188 -25.87 30.77 0.98
C ILE A 188 -24.84 31.48 1.87
N ILE A 189 -24.15 30.71 2.71
CA ILE A 189 -22.82 31.09 3.22
C ILE A 189 -21.81 30.31 2.38
N LYS A 190 -21.04 31.03 1.56
CA LYS A 190 -19.91 30.47 0.79
C LYS A 190 -18.84 29.97 1.76
N SER A 191 -18.97 28.76 2.28
CA SER A 191 -17.87 28.08 2.96
C SER A 191 -17.00 27.39 1.89
N LYS A 192 -15.72 27.76 1.82
CA LYS A 192 -14.72 27.05 1.01
C LYS A 192 -14.77 25.54 1.32
N PRO A 193 -14.58 24.65 0.32
CA PRO A 193 -14.58 23.21 0.56
C PRO A 193 -13.48 22.86 1.57
N LYS A 194 -13.87 22.29 2.72
CA LYS A 194 -12.91 21.76 3.68
C LYS A 194 -12.19 20.59 3.04
N GLN A 195 -10.87 20.71 2.96
CA GLN A 195 -9.95 19.68 2.50
C GLN A 195 -9.90 18.57 3.54
N TRP A 196 -10.47 17.42 3.23
CA TRP A 196 -10.65 16.29 4.16
C TRP A 196 -9.34 15.57 4.50
N TRP A 197 -8.26 15.83 3.76
CA TRP A 197 -6.92 15.23 3.95
C TRP A 197 -6.06 15.93 5.02
N LYS A 198 -6.61 16.81 5.85
CA LYS A 198 -5.87 17.52 6.91
C LYS A 198 -6.04 16.93 8.32
N PHE A 199 -6.54 15.71 8.44
CA PHE A 199 -6.75 15.03 9.73
C PHE A 199 -5.98 13.70 9.81
N TRP A 200 -4.69 13.75 9.47
CA TRP A 200 -3.67 12.75 9.81
C TRP A 200 -2.37 13.49 10.11
#